data_AF-A0A1S9PAN4-F1
#
_entry.id   AF-A0A1S9PAN4-F1
#
_cell.length_a   1.000
_cell.length_b   1.000
_cell.length_c   1.000
_cell.angle_alpha   90.00
_cell.angle_beta   90.00
_cell.angle_gamma   90.00
#
_symmetry.space_group_name_H-M   'P 1'
#
loop_
_entity.id
_entity.type
_entity.pdbx_description
1 polymer ?
#
loop_
_entity_poly.entity_id
_entity_poly.type
_entity_poly.pdbx_seq_one_letter_code
_entity_poly.pdbx_strand_id
1 'polypeptide(L)'
;MQAAFNHMSLADTRHITLLEGDDAHLIKVQSHTERVKGKLRVRFIFPKDAPVVGLDEIIADNVEGYVRMTTTKGKPLTAGPLFDQLYVWFDYIVKH
;
A
#
# COMPACT_ATOMS: atom_id res chain seq x y z
N MET A 1 14.25 -34.89 -2.16
CA MET A 1 13.04 -34.04 -2.23
C MET A 1 13.50 -32.60 -2.14
N GLN A 2 13.46 -31.89 -3.26
CA GLN A 2 13.96 -30.53 -3.39
C GLN A 2 12.82 -29.61 -2.92
N ALA A 3 13.02 -28.91 -1.80
CA ALA A 3 12.08 -27.89 -1.37
C ALA A 3 12.04 -26.82 -2.46
N ALA A 4 10.91 -26.74 -3.16
CA ALA A 4 10.62 -25.63 -4.04
C ALA A 4 10.53 -24.38 -3.16
N PHE A 5 11.61 -23.59 -3.12
CA PHE A 5 11.54 -22.18 -2.80
C PHE A 5 10.69 -21.55 -3.90
N ASN A 6 9.37 -21.60 -3.74
CA ASN A 6 8.48 -20.74 -4.47
C ASN A 6 8.97 -19.32 -4.22
N HIS A 7 9.53 -18.69 -5.26
CA HIS A 7 9.58 -17.24 -5.36
C HIS A 7 8.15 -16.75 -5.08
N MET A 8 7.85 -16.35 -3.85
CA MET A 8 6.60 -15.66 -3.55
C MET A 8 6.68 -14.33 -4.29
N SER A 9 6.00 -14.25 -5.43
CA SER A 9 5.56 -12.98 -5.99
C SER A 9 4.64 -12.37 -4.93
N LEU A 10 5.13 -11.39 -4.17
CA LEU A 10 4.46 -10.73 -3.05
C LEU A 10 3.31 -9.85 -3.55
N ALA A 11 2.24 -10.47 -4.08
CA ALA A 11 0.92 -9.87 -4.08
C ALA A 11 0.30 -10.11 -2.69
N ASP A 12 0.89 -9.51 -1.65
CA ASP A 12 0.39 -9.66 -0.29
C ASP A 12 -0.87 -8.82 -0.13
N THR A 13 -1.97 -9.48 0.21
CA THR A 13 -3.24 -8.83 0.51
C THR A 13 -3.20 -8.29 1.95
N ARG A 14 -3.46 -6.99 2.10
CA ARG A 14 -3.51 -6.27 3.37
C ARG A 14 -4.94 -5.81 3.63
N HIS A 15 -5.35 -5.75 4.89
CA HIS A 15 -6.66 -5.19 5.24
C HIS A 15 -6.48 -3.75 5.73
N ILE A 16 -7.24 -2.83 5.14
CA ILE A 16 -7.25 -1.41 5.50
C ILE A 16 -8.68 -1.04 5.85
N THR A 17 -8.84 -0.36 6.98
CA THR A 17 -10.13 0.20 7.37
C THR A 17 -10.25 1.59 6.76
N LEU A 18 -11.27 1.79 5.93
CA LEU A 18 -11.63 3.10 5.40
C LEU A 18 -12.90 3.61 6.10
N LEU A 19 -12.91 4.90 6.41
CA LEU A 19 -14.05 5.57 7.05
C LEU A 19 -14.83 6.35 6.00
N GLU A 20 -16.14 6.16 5.95
CA GLU A 20 -17.07 6.91 5.11
C GLU A 20 -18.21 7.45 5.98
N GLY A 21 -18.15 8.73 6.35
CA GLY A 21 -19.07 9.27 7.35
C GLY A 21 -18.89 8.57 8.70
N ASP A 22 -19.96 7.95 9.20
CA ASP A 22 -19.97 7.16 10.45
C ASP A 22 -19.70 5.66 10.22
N ASP A 23 -19.58 5.22 8.97
CA ASP A 23 -19.37 3.82 8.61
C ASP A 23 -17.88 3.48 8.47
N ALA A 24 -17.51 2.27 8.91
CA ALA A 24 -16.17 1.72 8.77
C ALA A 24 -16.19 0.49 7.86
N HIS A 25 -15.41 0.53 6.78
CA HIS A 25 -15.32 -0.53 5.79
C HIS A 25 -13.95 -1.18 5.80
N LEU A 26 -13.91 -2.50 5.97
CA LEU A 26 -12.67 -3.27 5.87
C LEU A 26 -12.41 -3.69 4.42
N ILE A 27 -11.33 -3.19 3.84
CA ILE A 27 -11.01 -3.38 2.42
C ILE A 27 -9.72 -4.17 2.25
N LYS A 28 -9.76 -5.17 1.36
CA LYS A 28 -8.60 -5.96 0.95
C LYS A 28 -7.80 -5.20 -0.12
N VAL A 29 -6.63 -4.72 0.26
CA VAL A 29 -5.70 -3.96 -0.57
C VAL A 29 -4.55 -4.87 -0.99
N GLN A 30 -4.29 -4.96 -2.29
CA GLN A 30 -3.13 -5.70 -2.77
C GLN A 30 -1.89 -4.80 -2.70
N SER A 31 -0.74 -5.37 -2.35
CA SER A 31 0.53 -4.66 -2.39
C SER A 31 1.44 -5.24 -3.48
N HIS A 32 2.19 -4.38 -4.18
CA HIS A 32 3.22 -4.78 -5.12
C HIS A 32 4.49 -3.97 -4.87
N THR A 33 5.63 -4.62 -4.81
CA THR A 33 6.92 -3.99 -4.55
C THR A 33 7.77 -3.95 -5.80
N GLU A 34 8.31 -2.78 -6.14
CA GLU A 34 9.27 -2.63 -7.22
C GLU A 34 10.49 -1.82 -6.75
N ARG A 35 11.67 -2.11 -7.32
CA ARG A 35 12.88 -1.30 -7.07
C ARG A 35 13.13 -0.41 -8.27
N VAL A 36 13.03 0.90 -8.06
CA VAL A 36 13.25 1.91 -9.10
C VAL A 36 14.48 2.73 -8.72
N LYS A 37 15.54 2.67 -9.53
CA LYS A 37 16.81 3.38 -9.29
C LYS A 37 17.37 3.14 -7.88
N GLY A 38 17.28 1.90 -7.38
CA GLY A 38 17.75 1.51 -6.05
C GLY A 38 16.82 1.89 -4.89
N LYS A 39 15.73 2.64 -5.13
CA LYS A 39 14.72 2.98 -4.13
C LYS A 39 13.58 1.96 -4.15
N LEU A 40 13.12 1.53 -2.98
CA LEU A 40 11.93 0.69 -2.86
C LEU A 40 10.69 1.56 -3.08
N ARG A 41 9.83 1.07 -3.97
CA ARG A 41 8.50 1.60 -4.24
C ARG A 41 7.48 0.51 -3.95
N VAL A 42 6.44 0.85 -3.19
CA VAL A 42 5.33 -0.03 -2.87
C VAL A 42 4.06 0.55 -3.45
N ARG A 43 3.33 -0.25 -4.22
CA ARG A 43 2.05 0.12 -4.82
C ARG A 43 0.94 -0.60 -4.05
N PHE A 44 0.05 0.17 -3.45
CA PHE A 44 -1.15 -0.31 -2.76
C PHE A 44 -2.35 -0.15 -3.68
N ILE A 45 -2.92 -1.27 -4.13
CA ILE A 45 -4.00 -1.32 -5.11
C ILE A 45 -5.30 -1.62 -4.39
N PHE A 46 -6.26 -0.71 -4.51
CA PHE A 46 -7.58 -0.82 -3.91
C PHE A 46 -8.53 -1.48 -4.92
N PRO A 47 -9.46 -2.34 -4.45
CA PRO A 47 -10.39 -3.01 -5.33
C PRO A 47 -11.40 -1.99 -5.87
N LYS A 48 -11.79 -2.08 -7.15
CA LYS A 48 -12.62 -1.08 -7.83
C LYS A 48 -14.05 -1.00 -7.31
N ASP A 49 -14.50 -2.06 -6.65
CA ASP A 49 -15.77 -2.21 -5.96
C ASP A 49 -15.71 -1.80 -4.48
N ALA A 50 -14.55 -1.32 -4.00
CA ALA A 50 -14.45 -0.66 -2.71
C ALA A 50 -15.39 0.56 -2.67
N PRO A 51 -16.34 0.62 -1.72
CA PRO A 51 -17.29 1.73 -1.66
C PRO A 51 -16.62 3.07 -1.33
N VAL A 52 -15.45 3.03 -0.70
CA VAL A 52 -14.89 4.19 0.00
C VAL A 52 -13.80 4.86 -0.83
N VAL A 53 -14.19 5.99 -1.44
CA VAL A 53 -13.34 6.99 -2.12
C VAL A 53 -12.74 6.49 -3.43
N GLY A 54 -12.85 7.28 -4.51
CA GLY A 54 -12.27 6.99 -5.84
C GLY A 54 -10.73 6.98 -5.89
N LEU A 55 -10.16 6.13 -5.05
CA LEU A 55 -8.77 5.76 -4.84
C LEU A 55 -8.56 4.42 -5.54
N ASP A 56 -7.91 4.44 -6.69
CA ASP A 56 -7.58 3.20 -7.40
C ASP A 56 -6.29 2.60 -6.83
N GLU A 57 -5.30 3.46 -6.57
CA GLU A 57 -3.99 3.04 -6.10
C GLU A 57 -3.26 4.18 -5.36
N ILE A 58 -2.42 3.79 -4.40
CA ILE A 58 -1.50 4.65 -3.68
C ILE A 58 -0.07 4.10 -3.81
N ILE A 59 0.83 4.98 -4.24
CA ILE A 59 2.26 4.68 -4.40
C ILE A 59 2.99 5.24 -3.18
N ALA A 60 3.75 4.40 -2.49
CA ALA A 60 4.61 4.76 -1.37
C ALA A 60 6.09 4.62 -1.77
N ASP A 61 6.83 5.72 -1.71
CA ASP A 61 8.25 5.81 -2.05
C ASP A 61 9.05 6.27 -0.82
N ASN A 62 10.22 5.68 -0.58
CA ASN A 62 11.20 6.26 0.37
C ASN A 62 12.10 7.26 -0.36
N VAL A 63 11.91 8.54 -0.07
CA VAL A 63 12.71 9.64 -0.63
C VAL A 63 13.41 10.35 0.51
N GLU A 64 14.74 10.27 0.54
CA GLU A 64 15.58 11.05 1.46
C GLU A 64 15.26 10.82 2.96
N GLY A 65 14.83 9.59 3.31
CA GLY A 65 14.50 9.21 4.67
C GLY A 65 13.03 9.46 5.05
N TYR A 66 12.22 9.98 4.13
CA TYR A 66 10.79 10.20 4.33
C TYR A 66 9.97 9.30 3.41
N VAL A 67 8.86 8.77 3.94
CA VAL A 67 7.88 8.02 3.16
C VAL A 67 6.91 8.98 2.51
N ARG A 68 6.95 9.05 1.19
CA ARG A 68 6.01 9.83 0.38
C ARG A 68 4.93 8.90 -0.16
N MET A 69 3.68 9.18 0.18
CA MET A 69 2.52 8.50 -0.40
C MET A 69 1.78 9.41 -1.37
N THR A 70 1.47 8.90 -2.57
CA THR A 70 0.74 9.64 -3.59
C THR A 70 -0.33 8.76 -4.22
N THR A 71 -1.52 9.33 -4.40
CA THR A 71 -2.57 8.70 -5.22
C THR A 71 -2.15 8.62 -6.70
N THR A 72 -2.77 7.75 -7.49
CA THR A 72 -2.59 7.71 -8.96
C THR A 72 -2.86 9.03 -9.66
N LYS A 73 -3.69 9.90 -9.07
CA LYS A 73 -3.99 11.26 -9.56
C LYS A 73 -2.92 12.28 -9.16
N GLY A 74 -1.82 11.85 -8.55
CA GLY A 74 -0.68 12.71 -8.15
C GLY A 74 -0.89 13.50 -6.86
N LYS A 75 -2.05 13.38 -6.20
CA LYS A 75 -2.30 14.06 -4.92
C LYS A 75 -1.49 13.39 -3.80
N PRO A 76 -0.70 14.15 -3.03
CA PRO A 76 0.04 13.61 -1.89
C PRO A 76 -0.92 13.26 -0.75
N LEU A 77 -0.63 12.16 -0.07
CA LEU A 77 -1.23 11.76 1.19
C LEU A 77 -0.15 11.91 2.27
N THR A 78 -0.30 12.90 3.14
CA THR A 78 0.75 13.29 4.10
C THR A 78 0.43 12.92 5.55
N ALA A 79 -0.85 12.69 5.88
CA ALA A 79 -1.30 12.38 7.23
C ALA A 79 -2.72 11.77 7.22
N GLY A 80 -3.14 11.23 8.36
CA GLY A 80 -4.50 10.75 8.62
C GLY A 80 -4.61 9.23 8.68
N PRO A 81 -5.79 8.68 9.04
CA PRO A 81 -5.95 7.25 9.33
C PRO A 81 -5.55 6.32 8.19
N LEU A 82 -5.76 6.74 6.94
CA LEU A 82 -5.33 5.97 5.77
C LEU A 82 -3.80 5.97 5.62
N PHE A 83 -3.16 7.12 5.82
CA PHE A 83 -1.71 7.23 5.78
C PHE A 83 -1.06 6.34 6.83
N ASP A 84 -1.55 6.41 8.08
CA ASP A 84 -0.98 5.67 9.21
C ASP A 84 -1.04 4.15 8.97
N GLN A 85 -2.19 3.65 8.49
CA GLN A 85 -2.36 2.24 8.17
C GLN A 85 -1.44 1.79 7.02
N LEU A 86 -1.33 2.59 5.96
CA LEU A 86 -0.44 2.29 4.84
C LEU A 86 1.03 2.36 5.24
N TYR A 87 1.38 3.25 6.18
CA TYR A 87 2.74 3.42 6.67
C TYR A 87 3.18 2.19 7.47
N VAL A 88 2.32 1.66 8.33
CA VAL A 88 2.58 0.40 9.06
C VAL A 88 2.87 -0.74 8.08
N TRP A 89 2.07 -0.87 7.02
CA TRP A 89 2.31 -1.90 6.01
C TRP A 89 3.58 -1.67 5.21
N PHE A 90 3.86 -0.41 4.85
CA PHE A 90 5.09 -0.04 4.16
C PHE A 90 6.33 -0.37 5.01
N ASP A 91 6.34 0.03 6.28
CA ASP A 91 7.43 -0.24 7.22
C ASP A 91 7.64 -1.75 7.44
N TYR A 92 6.55 -2.52 7.54
CA TYR A 92 6.63 -3.98 7.60
C TYR A 92 7.30 -4.57 6.35
N ILE A 93 6.90 -4.12 5.16
CA ILE A 93 7.47 -4.55 3.87
C ILE A 93 8.95 -4.15 3.74
N VAL A 94 9.35 -3.00 4.27
CA VAL A 94 10.77 -2.58 4.25
C VAL A 94 11.63 -3.49 5.13
N LYS A 95 11.07 -4.00 6.23
CA LYS A 95 11.78 -4.79 7.24
C LYS A 95 11.87 -6.29 6.93
N HIS A 96 11.11 -6.80 5.97
CA HIS A 96 11.02 -8.23 5.62
C HIS A 96 11.24 -8.45 4.12
#